data_AF-A0A662LZB8-F1
#
_entry.id   AF-A0A662LZB8-F1
#
_cell.length_a   1.000
_cell.length_b   1.000
_cell.length_c   1.000
_cell.angle_alpha   90.00
_cell.angle_beta   90.00
_cell.angle_gamma   90.00
#
_symmetry.space_group_name_H-M   'P 1'
#
loop_
_entity.id
_entity.type
_entity.pdbx_description
1 polymer ?
#
loop_
_entity_poly.entity_id
_entity_poly.type
_entity_poly.pdbx_seq_one_letter_code
_entity_poly.pdbx_strand_id
1 'polypeptide(L)'
;MEKKKEFLKKIESDGKTVWVTRPNLTEKDLLEERIKAYSTVLKAIEEDKDVDTIMQIAEDFGKTLFEKRIKERPEKWTIKNWLEPVVKNIFNPMGAAATFTKITDEEARSVIFRCPVYEQIEKNNISCLFSYGFARGLLKSAFPKGELIMGKTMGNGASLCEFVFKAEATDEDRDKAEKIKQKFKGLHSLKTE
;
A
#
# COMPACT_ATOMS: atom_id res chain seq x y z
N MET A 1 -27.40 -7.82 19.45
CA MET A 1 -26.45 -8.70 18.72
C MET A 1 -25.04 -8.26 19.04
N GLU A 2 -24.35 -8.96 19.94
CA GLU A 2 -22.93 -8.76 20.18
C GLU A 2 -22.16 -9.15 18.92
N LYS A 3 -21.42 -8.21 18.33
CA LYS A 3 -20.49 -8.50 17.24
C LYS A 3 -19.44 -9.48 17.77
N LYS A 4 -19.47 -10.73 17.31
CA LYS A 4 -18.40 -11.72 17.55
C LYS A 4 -17.05 -11.01 17.36
N LYS A 5 -16.24 -10.93 18.42
CA LYS A 5 -14.84 -10.49 18.32
C LYS A 5 -14.09 -11.54 17.48
N GLU A 6 -14.11 -11.40 16.15
CA GLU A 6 -13.19 -12.13 15.27
C GLU A 6 -11.75 -12.02 15.81
N PHE A 7 -11.18 -13.15 16.21
CA PHE A 7 -9.82 -13.18 16.73
C PHE A 7 -8.84 -12.66 15.67
N LEU A 8 -7.91 -11.80 16.09
CA LEU A 8 -6.84 -11.32 15.22
C LEU A 8 -6.03 -12.54 14.76
N LYS A 9 -5.91 -12.75 13.44
CA LYS A 9 -5.15 -13.88 12.91
C LYS A 9 -3.66 -13.69 13.25
N LYS A 10 -3.06 -14.65 13.95
CA LYS A 10 -1.62 -14.67 14.26
C LYS A 10 -0.86 -14.99 12.96
N ILE A 11 0.13 -14.18 12.59
CA ILE A 11 1.02 -14.50 11.47
C ILE A 11 2.48 -14.43 11.93
N GLU A 12 3.27 -15.41 11.48
CA GLU A 12 4.71 -15.46 11.70
C GLU A 12 5.42 -14.87 10.48
N SER A 13 6.29 -13.89 10.70
CA SER A 13 7.10 -13.23 9.64
C SER A 13 8.49 -12.95 10.20
N ASP A 14 9.53 -13.46 9.54
CA ASP A 14 10.94 -13.27 9.90
C ASP A 14 11.27 -13.46 11.40
N GLY A 15 10.75 -14.55 12.00
CA GLY A 15 10.96 -14.88 13.41
C GLY A 15 10.21 -13.99 14.40
N LYS A 16 9.35 -13.07 13.92
CA LYS A 16 8.47 -12.25 14.75
C LYS A 16 7.02 -12.70 14.62
N THR A 17 6.34 -12.75 15.76
CA THR A 17 4.88 -12.89 15.79
C THR A 17 4.27 -11.52 15.58
N VAL A 18 3.44 -11.38 14.55
CA VAL A 18 2.67 -10.17 14.29
C VAL A 18 1.19 -10.50 14.35
N TRP A 19 0.46 -9.73 15.14
CA TRP A 19 -0.99 -9.83 15.20
C TRP A 19 -1.59 -8.95 14.12
N VAL A 20 -2.41 -9.54 13.24
CA VAL A 20 -3.22 -8.77 12.27
C VAL A 20 -3.97 -7.70 13.05
N THR A 21 -3.71 -6.42 12.78
CA THR A 21 -4.50 -5.35 13.38
C THR A 21 -5.82 -5.22 12.63
N ARG A 22 -6.88 -4.79 13.32
CA ARG A 22 -8.12 -4.41 12.61
C ARG A 22 -7.94 -3.02 12.04
N PRO A 23 -8.47 -2.75 10.83
CA PRO A 23 -8.56 -1.39 10.34
C PRO A 23 -9.29 -0.48 11.33
N ASN A 24 -8.82 0.75 11.45
CA ASN A 24 -9.38 1.74 12.36
C ASN A 24 -10.21 2.76 11.58
N LEU A 25 -11.41 2.37 11.15
CA LEU A 25 -12.27 3.14 10.22
C LEU A 25 -12.95 4.36 10.89
N THR A 26 -12.16 5.23 11.51
CA THR A 26 -12.65 6.36 12.31
C THR A 26 -12.83 7.64 11.50
N GLU A 27 -12.20 7.75 10.32
CA GLU A 27 -12.16 8.96 9.49
C GLU A 27 -13.02 8.81 8.23
N LYS A 28 -14.26 9.30 8.28
CA LYS A 28 -15.22 9.15 7.16
C LYS A 28 -14.73 9.78 5.86
N ASP A 29 -14.17 10.98 5.92
CA ASP A 29 -13.70 11.69 4.72
C ASP A 29 -12.57 10.93 4.01
N LEU A 30 -11.63 10.35 4.76
CA LEU A 30 -10.55 9.54 4.20
C LEU A 30 -11.08 8.26 3.55
N LEU A 31 -12.12 7.66 4.11
CA LEU A 31 -12.78 6.49 3.53
C LEU A 31 -13.49 6.83 2.22
N GLU A 32 -14.17 7.96 2.16
CA GLU A 32 -14.81 8.43 0.93
C GLU A 32 -13.80 8.78 -0.16
N GLU A 33 -12.72 9.49 0.18
CA GLU A 33 -11.62 9.78 -0.75
C GLU A 33 -11.01 8.49 -1.30
N ARG A 34 -10.77 7.49 -0.44
CA ARG A 34 -10.30 6.17 -0.85
C ARG A 34 -11.26 5.47 -1.81
N ILE A 35 -12.56 5.45 -1.48
CA ILE A 35 -13.59 4.81 -2.32
C ILE A 35 -13.63 5.47 -3.70
N LYS A 36 -13.61 6.80 -3.77
CA LYS A 36 -13.60 7.55 -5.04
C LYS A 36 -12.38 7.20 -5.88
N ALA A 37 -11.18 7.27 -5.30
CA ALA A 37 -9.94 6.94 -6.01
C ALA A 37 -9.94 5.48 -6.52
N TYR A 38 -10.47 4.57 -5.71
CA TYR A 38 -10.59 3.17 -6.11
C TYR A 38 -11.60 2.96 -7.25
N SER A 39 -12.76 3.63 -7.21
CA SER A 39 -13.73 3.60 -8.31
C SER A 39 -13.14 4.15 -9.61
N THR A 40 -12.29 5.18 -9.55
CA THR A 40 -11.57 5.68 -10.72
C THR A 40 -10.63 4.63 -11.30
N VAL A 41 -9.90 3.89 -10.45
CA VAL A 41 -9.05 2.78 -10.88
C VAL A 41 -9.86 1.65 -11.50
N LEU A 42 -10.97 1.25 -10.88
CA LEU A 42 -11.88 0.25 -11.46
C LEU A 42 -12.37 0.65 -12.83
N LYS A 43 -12.83 1.89 -12.99
CA LYS A 43 -13.29 2.41 -14.28
C LYS A 43 -12.17 2.39 -15.32
N ALA A 44 -10.95 2.78 -14.95
CA ALA A 44 -9.81 2.71 -15.87
C ALA A 44 -9.52 1.27 -16.32
N ILE A 45 -9.75 0.28 -15.47
CA ILE A 45 -9.61 -1.13 -15.84
C ILE A 45 -10.75 -1.58 -16.76
N GLU A 46 -11.99 -1.20 -16.46
CA GLU A 46 -13.15 -1.50 -17.31
C GLU A 46 -13.00 -0.89 -18.71
N GLU A 47 -12.31 0.25 -18.80
CA GLU A 47 -11.93 0.92 -20.06
C GLU A 47 -10.63 0.39 -20.68
N ASP A 48 -10.07 -0.71 -20.16
CA ASP A 48 -8.85 -1.36 -20.65
C ASP A 48 -7.64 -0.40 -20.75
N LYS A 49 -7.51 0.50 -19.78
CA LYS A 49 -6.33 1.36 -19.67
C LYS A 49 -5.12 0.53 -19.27
N ASP A 50 -3.96 0.92 -19.78
CA ASP A 50 -2.70 0.25 -19.48
C ASP A 50 -2.33 0.33 -17.98
N VAL A 51 -1.47 -0.59 -17.56
CA VAL A 51 -1.04 -0.73 -16.15
C VAL A 51 -0.30 0.51 -15.64
N ASP A 52 0.44 1.23 -16.49
CA ASP A 52 1.14 2.43 -16.05
C ASP A 52 0.13 3.54 -15.74
N THR A 53 -0.91 3.70 -16.57
CA THR A 53 -2.03 4.61 -16.29
C THR A 53 -2.74 4.24 -14.98
N ILE A 54 -3.08 2.96 -14.79
CA ILE A 54 -3.74 2.49 -13.55
C ILE A 54 -2.88 2.77 -12.31
N MET A 55 -1.59 2.50 -12.41
CA MET A 55 -0.64 2.74 -11.32
C MET A 55 -0.47 4.24 -11.05
N GLN A 56 -0.44 5.07 -12.10
CA GLN A 56 -0.30 6.52 -11.98
C GLN A 56 -1.49 7.13 -11.22
N ILE A 57 -2.73 6.70 -11.50
CA ILE A 57 -3.91 7.12 -10.76
C ILE A 57 -3.76 6.83 -9.25
N ALA A 58 -3.27 5.64 -8.91
CA ALA A 58 -3.05 5.26 -7.51
C ALA A 58 -1.92 6.09 -6.85
N GLU A 59 -0.82 6.31 -7.57
CA GLU A 59 0.29 7.16 -7.10
C GLU A 59 -0.15 8.60 -6.86
N ASP A 60 -0.90 9.19 -7.78
CA ASP A 60 -1.37 10.56 -7.67
C ASP A 60 -2.35 10.73 -6.53
N PHE A 61 -3.16 9.72 -6.23
CA PHE A 61 -3.95 9.69 -5.00
C PHE A 61 -3.07 9.74 -3.75
N GLY A 62 -2.00 8.94 -3.69
CA GLY A 62 -1.02 8.98 -2.60
C GLY A 62 -0.35 10.36 -2.46
N LYS A 63 0.08 10.96 -3.56
CA LYS A 63 0.67 12.32 -3.58
C LYS A 63 -0.33 13.36 -3.09
N THR A 64 -1.57 13.30 -3.54
CA THR A 64 -2.65 14.23 -3.14
C THR A 64 -2.90 14.15 -1.63
N LEU A 65 -2.94 12.94 -1.07
CA LEU A 65 -3.11 12.75 0.37
C LEU A 65 -1.93 13.32 1.16
N PHE A 66 -0.70 13.12 0.68
CA PHE A 66 0.48 13.73 1.27
C PHE A 66 0.34 15.25 1.34
N GLU A 67 -0.01 15.90 0.24
CA GLU A 67 -0.16 17.36 0.17
C GLU A 67 -1.25 17.88 1.10
N LYS A 68 -2.41 17.21 1.15
CA LYS A 68 -3.55 17.65 1.96
C LYS A 68 -3.34 17.43 3.46
N ARG A 69 -2.69 16.33 3.84
CA ARG A 69 -2.70 15.81 5.23
C ARG A 69 -1.35 15.99 5.94
N ILE A 70 -0.24 16.04 5.22
CA ILE A 70 1.10 16.24 5.79
C ILE A 70 1.46 17.72 5.70
N LYS A 71 0.95 18.49 6.67
CA LYS A 71 1.14 19.95 6.75
C LYS A 71 2.49 20.34 7.32
N GLU A 72 2.98 19.60 8.30
CA GLU A 72 4.29 19.84 8.92
C GLU A 72 5.37 19.12 8.13
N ARG A 73 6.32 19.89 7.57
CA ARG A 73 7.45 19.41 6.77
C ARG A 73 8.76 19.83 7.44
N PRO A 74 9.16 19.18 8.55
CA PRO A 74 10.47 19.44 9.14
C PRO A 74 11.59 19.24 8.11
N GLU A 75 12.69 19.95 8.29
CA GLU A 75 13.84 19.95 7.37
C GLU A 75 14.40 18.55 7.11
N LYS A 76 14.23 17.62 8.06
CA LYS A 76 14.63 16.23 7.91
C LYS A 76 13.56 15.28 8.42
N TRP A 77 13.08 14.41 7.54
CA TRP A 77 12.34 13.21 7.91
C TRP A 77 13.28 12.01 7.98
N THR A 78 13.09 11.18 9.00
CA THR A 78 13.58 9.80 8.98
C THR A 78 12.40 8.87 8.76
N ILE A 79 12.63 7.71 8.14
CA ILE A 79 11.55 6.73 7.89
C ILE A 79 10.83 6.42 9.20
N LYS A 80 11.56 6.13 10.28
CA LYS A 80 10.95 5.78 11.56
C LYS A 80 10.01 6.85 12.09
N ASN A 81 10.49 8.10 12.17
CA ASN A 81 9.73 9.20 12.77
C ASN A 81 8.53 9.62 11.90
N TRP A 82 8.64 9.45 10.58
CA TRP A 82 7.57 9.84 9.66
C TRP A 82 6.51 8.74 9.49
N LEU A 83 6.94 7.48 9.39
CA LEU A 83 6.08 6.40 8.93
C LEU A 83 5.14 5.85 10.02
N GLU A 84 5.53 5.92 11.30
CA GLU A 84 4.67 5.54 12.42
C GLU A 84 3.39 6.41 12.51
N PRO A 85 3.48 7.77 12.53
CA PRO A 85 2.30 8.63 12.47
C PRO A 85 1.47 8.42 11.20
N VAL A 86 2.11 8.26 10.06
CA VAL A 86 1.42 8.07 8.77
C VAL A 86 0.64 6.75 8.76
N VAL A 87 1.18 5.68 9.33
CA VAL A 87 0.42 4.43 9.47
C VAL A 87 -0.78 4.61 10.38
N LYS A 88 -0.60 5.28 11.53
CA LYS A 88 -1.68 5.50 12.49
C LYS A 88 -2.79 6.39 11.93
N ASN A 89 -2.45 7.44 11.19
CA ASN A 89 -3.37 8.52 10.82
C ASN A 89 -3.86 8.46 9.37
N ILE A 90 -3.19 7.70 8.49
CA ILE A 90 -3.56 7.58 7.08
C ILE A 90 -3.86 6.12 6.74
N PHE A 91 -2.86 5.22 6.80
CA PHE A 91 -3.04 3.84 6.34
C PHE A 91 -4.12 3.07 7.13
N ASN A 92 -4.10 3.13 8.47
CA ASN A 92 -5.07 2.41 9.29
C ASN A 92 -6.49 2.98 9.18
N PRO A 93 -6.69 4.32 9.18
CA PRO A 93 -7.97 4.93 8.85
C PRO A 93 -8.49 4.59 7.47
N MET A 94 -7.59 4.43 6.50
CA MET A 94 -7.93 3.99 5.15
C MET A 94 -8.20 2.50 5.03
N GLY A 95 -8.08 1.68 6.07
CA GLY A 95 -8.42 0.26 5.94
C GLY A 95 -7.23 -0.71 5.87
N ALA A 96 -5.98 -0.23 5.84
CA ALA A 96 -4.83 -1.04 5.42
C ALA A 96 -4.31 -2.04 6.47
N ALA A 97 -4.62 -1.81 7.75
CA ALA A 97 -4.08 -2.59 8.88
C ALA A 97 -2.55 -2.77 8.79
N ALA A 98 -1.82 -1.69 8.51
CA ALA A 98 -0.39 -1.74 8.28
C ALA A 98 0.38 -1.87 9.61
N THR A 99 1.46 -2.65 9.60
CA THR A 99 2.41 -2.76 10.72
C THR A 99 3.81 -3.07 10.22
N PHE A 100 4.82 -2.96 11.08
CA PHE A 100 6.23 -3.10 10.74
C PHE A 100 6.86 -4.32 11.39
N THR A 101 7.55 -5.13 10.58
CA THR A 101 8.47 -6.17 11.08
C THR A 101 9.85 -5.58 11.35
N LYS A 102 10.21 -4.51 10.64
CA LYS A 102 11.41 -3.70 10.85
C LYS A 102 11.14 -2.25 10.49
N ILE A 103 11.63 -1.32 11.30
CA ILE A 103 11.60 0.11 11.00
C ILE A 103 12.89 0.75 11.53
N THR A 104 13.66 1.34 10.63
CA THR A 104 14.87 2.14 10.90
C THR A 104 14.75 3.48 10.21
N ASP A 105 15.78 4.32 10.29
CA ASP A 105 15.79 5.61 9.59
C ASP A 105 15.96 5.45 8.07
N GLU A 106 16.57 4.34 7.63
CA GLU A 106 16.93 4.03 6.24
C GLU A 106 15.96 3.07 5.55
N GLU A 107 15.31 2.18 6.31
CA GLU A 107 14.47 1.11 5.77
C GLU A 107 13.26 0.83 6.67
N ALA A 108 12.09 0.67 6.04
CA ALA A 108 10.93 0.06 6.68
C ALA A 108 10.55 -1.22 5.93
N ARG A 109 10.40 -2.31 6.68
CA ARG A 109 9.74 -3.53 6.21
C ARG A 109 8.39 -3.59 6.86
N SER A 110 7.35 -3.45 6.05
CA SER A 110 5.98 -3.53 6.49
C SER A 110 5.36 -4.84 6.04
N VAL A 111 4.47 -5.32 6.90
CA VAL A 111 3.49 -6.32 6.55
C VAL A 111 2.16 -5.58 6.53
N ILE A 112 1.59 -5.47 5.34
CA ILE A 112 0.28 -4.86 5.15
C ILE A 112 -0.75 -5.98 5.21
N PHE A 113 -1.65 -5.89 6.21
CA PHE A 113 -2.51 -7.01 6.57
C PHE A 113 -3.88 -7.02 5.92
N ARG A 114 -4.35 -5.91 5.37
CA ARG A 114 -5.59 -5.94 4.59
C ARG A 114 -5.48 -4.94 3.47
N CYS A 115 -5.71 -5.39 2.24
CA CYS A 115 -6.16 -4.48 1.22
C CYS A 115 -7.66 -4.29 1.48
N PRO A 116 -8.13 -3.12 1.96
CA PRO A 116 -9.55 -2.93 2.28
C PRO A 116 -10.47 -3.09 1.06
N VAL A 117 -9.88 -3.04 -0.13
CA VAL A 117 -10.49 -3.38 -1.41
C VAL A 117 -10.82 -4.87 -1.52
N TYR A 118 -9.95 -5.75 -1.01
CA TYR A 118 -10.08 -7.20 -1.11
C TYR A 118 -11.31 -7.73 -0.36
N GLU A 119 -11.80 -7.01 0.66
CA GLU A 119 -13.00 -7.38 1.42
C GLU A 119 -14.30 -6.92 0.76
N GLN A 120 -14.25 -5.93 -0.14
CA GLN A 120 -15.45 -5.43 -0.84
C GLN A 120 -15.63 -6.08 -2.21
N ILE A 121 -14.55 -6.52 -2.85
CA ILE A 121 -14.57 -7.03 -4.22
C ILE A 121 -13.54 -8.15 -4.29
N GLU A 122 -14.01 -9.38 -4.41
CA GLU A 122 -13.20 -10.61 -4.36
C GLU A 122 -11.95 -10.55 -5.28
N LYS A 123 -10.83 -11.04 -4.73
CA LYS A 123 -9.69 -11.67 -5.43
C LYS A 123 -9.34 -11.11 -6.82
N ASN A 124 -8.98 -9.83 -6.89
CA ASN A 124 -8.32 -9.30 -8.08
C ASN A 124 -6.92 -8.77 -7.74
N ASN A 125 -5.89 -9.21 -8.47
CA ASN A 125 -4.50 -8.78 -8.33
C ASN A 125 -4.34 -7.24 -8.45
N ILE A 126 -5.32 -6.60 -9.09
CA ILE A 126 -5.50 -5.16 -9.17
C ILE A 126 -5.54 -4.46 -7.80
N SER A 127 -6.14 -5.08 -6.78
CA SER A 127 -6.20 -4.51 -5.43
C SER A 127 -4.79 -4.30 -4.84
N CYS A 128 -3.86 -5.20 -5.19
CA CYS A 128 -2.45 -5.09 -4.83
C CYS A 128 -1.76 -3.98 -5.64
N LEU A 129 -2.10 -3.81 -6.93
CA LEU A 129 -1.56 -2.73 -7.77
C LEU A 129 -1.98 -1.35 -7.24
N PHE A 130 -3.26 -1.15 -6.91
CA PHE A 130 -3.73 0.10 -6.30
C PHE A 130 -2.99 0.40 -4.99
N SER A 131 -2.90 -0.60 -4.10
CA SER A 131 -2.25 -0.42 -2.80
C SER A 131 -0.77 -0.11 -2.93
N TYR A 132 -0.10 -0.76 -3.89
CA TYR A 132 1.30 -0.49 -4.22
C TYR A 132 1.49 0.94 -4.73
N GLY A 133 0.72 1.36 -5.74
CA GLY A 133 0.80 2.71 -6.30
C GLY A 133 0.49 3.79 -5.26
N PHE A 134 -0.58 3.63 -4.49
CA PHE A 134 -0.93 4.53 -3.39
C PHE A 134 0.21 4.69 -2.37
N ALA A 135 0.73 3.58 -1.85
CA ALA A 135 1.81 3.63 -0.88
C ALA A 135 3.07 4.25 -1.48
N ARG A 136 3.42 3.89 -2.72
CA ARG A 136 4.58 4.42 -3.44
C ARG A 136 4.47 5.93 -3.64
N GLY A 137 3.33 6.43 -4.09
CA GLY A 137 3.08 7.86 -4.26
C GLY A 137 3.24 8.64 -2.96
N LEU A 138 2.61 8.16 -1.88
CA LEU A 138 2.71 8.79 -0.56
C LEU A 138 4.15 8.81 -0.02
N LEU A 139 4.86 7.69 -0.13
CA LEU A 139 6.22 7.53 0.38
C LEU A 139 7.25 8.34 -0.41
N LYS A 140 7.13 8.36 -1.74
CA LYS A 140 8.05 9.12 -2.60
C LYS A 140 7.83 10.63 -2.52
N SER A 141 6.64 11.09 -2.13
CA SER A 141 6.45 12.50 -1.77
C SER A 141 7.23 12.90 -0.52
N ALA A 142 7.41 11.98 0.42
CA ALA A 142 8.19 12.22 1.64
C ALA A 142 9.70 12.02 1.45
N PHE A 143 10.07 10.99 0.68
CA PHE A 143 11.46 10.64 0.40
C PHE A 143 11.65 10.48 -1.11
N PRO A 144 11.97 11.57 -1.84
CA PRO A 144 12.03 11.54 -3.31
C PRO A 144 13.06 10.58 -3.90
N LYS A 145 14.14 10.30 -3.17
CA LYS A 145 15.18 9.33 -3.54
C LYS A 145 14.81 7.87 -3.20
N GLY A 146 13.71 7.68 -2.50
CA GLY A 146 13.29 6.38 -2.01
C GLY A 146 12.57 5.54 -3.05
N GLU A 147 12.40 4.27 -2.73
CA GLU A 147 11.63 3.34 -3.57
C GLU A 147 10.91 2.28 -2.73
N LEU A 148 9.73 1.90 -3.21
CA LEU A 148 8.90 0.87 -2.61
C LEU A 148 9.05 -0.42 -3.42
N ILE A 149 9.43 -1.49 -2.73
CA ILE A 149 9.58 -2.82 -3.29
C ILE A 149 8.47 -3.69 -2.70
N MET A 150 7.73 -4.36 -3.57
CA MET A 150 6.70 -5.33 -3.18
C MET A 150 7.29 -6.74 -3.18
N GLY A 151 7.19 -7.41 -2.04
CA GLY A 151 7.64 -8.79 -1.85
C GLY A 151 6.53 -9.79 -2.15
N LYS A 152 6.26 -10.69 -1.20
CA LYS A 152 5.13 -11.64 -1.28
C LYS A 152 3.81 -10.88 -1.18
N THR A 153 2.78 -11.33 -1.90
CA THR A 153 1.45 -10.70 -1.88
C THR A 153 0.35 -11.73 -1.77
N MET A 154 -0.78 -11.33 -1.18
CA MET A 154 -1.99 -12.16 -1.13
C MET A 154 -2.54 -12.48 -2.53
N GLY A 155 -2.33 -11.60 -3.51
CA GLY A 155 -2.65 -11.88 -4.92
C GLY A 155 -1.89 -13.09 -5.50
N ASN A 156 -0.73 -13.40 -4.94
CA ASN A 156 0.07 -14.58 -5.31
C ASN A 156 -0.11 -15.76 -4.33
N GLY A 157 -1.18 -15.76 -3.53
CA GLY A 157 -1.49 -16.83 -2.58
C GLY A 157 -0.76 -16.76 -1.24
N ALA A 158 0.01 -15.71 -0.97
CA ALA A 158 0.63 -15.52 0.34
C ALA A 158 -0.41 -15.16 1.40
N SER A 159 -0.10 -15.41 2.68
CA SER A 159 -0.99 -15.08 3.79
C SER A 159 -1.06 -13.57 4.09
N LEU A 160 -0.13 -12.79 3.54
CA LEU A 160 0.06 -11.35 3.76
C LEU A 160 0.74 -10.68 2.55
N CYS A 161 0.69 -9.35 2.50
CA CYS A 161 1.49 -8.56 1.56
C CYS A 161 2.70 -7.95 2.27
N GLU A 162 3.90 -8.17 1.72
CA GLU A 162 5.15 -7.62 2.21
C GLU A 162 5.58 -6.44 1.35
N PHE A 163 5.96 -5.35 2.00
CA PHE A 163 6.56 -4.21 1.33
C PHE A 163 7.83 -3.80 2.05
N VAL A 164 8.84 -3.44 1.26
CA VAL A 164 10.09 -2.87 1.75
C VAL A 164 10.22 -1.49 1.15
N PHE A 165 10.28 -0.49 2.01
CA PHE A 165 10.58 0.87 1.63
C PHE A 165 11.99 1.24 2.04
N LYS A 166 12.74 1.85 1.13
CA LYS A 166 14.07 2.41 1.37
C LYS A 166 14.05 3.91 1.13
N ALA A 167 14.63 4.70 2.02
CA ALA A 167 14.67 6.17 1.89
C ALA A 167 15.60 6.62 0.75
N GLU A 168 16.66 5.86 0.52
CA GLU A 168 17.57 6.03 -0.60
C GLU A 168 17.69 4.70 -1.36
N ALA A 169 17.07 4.63 -2.52
CA ALA A 169 17.04 3.44 -3.34
C ALA A 169 18.28 3.33 -4.23
N THR A 170 18.87 2.16 -4.26
CA THR A 170 19.93 1.80 -5.22
C THR A 170 19.33 1.51 -6.61
N ASP A 171 20.17 1.39 -7.64
CA ASP A 171 19.70 0.99 -8.97
C ASP A 171 19.08 -0.41 -8.95
N GLU A 172 19.63 -1.34 -8.17
CA GLU A 172 19.07 -2.68 -7.99
C GLU A 172 17.66 -2.64 -7.38
N ASP A 173 17.41 -1.71 -6.45
CA ASP A 173 16.08 -1.52 -5.85
C ASP A 173 15.06 -0.99 -6.86
N ARG A 174 15.49 -0.09 -7.75
CA ARG A 174 14.67 0.43 -8.84
C ARG A 174 14.35 -0.65 -9.88
N ASP A 175 15.33 -1.50 -10.21
CA ASP A 175 15.12 -2.64 -11.10
C ASP A 175 14.11 -3.64 -10.52
N LYS A 176 14.15 -3.88 -9.20
CA LYS A 176 13.15 -4.71 -8.51
C LYS A 176 11.75 -4.08 -8.59
N ALA A 177 11.64 -2.76 -8.38
CA ALA A 177 10.39 -2.03 -8.52
C ALA A 177 9.83 -2.12 -9.95
N GLU A 178 10.69 -2.00 -10.98
CA GLU A 178 10.26 -2.11 -12.37
C GLU A 178 9.79 -3.53 -12.71
N LYS A 179 10.49 -4.57 -12.25
CA LYS A 179 10.05 -5.97 -12.41
C LYS A 179 8.65 -6.22 -11.81
N ILE A 180 8.28 -5.53 -10.74
CA ILE A 180 6.94 -5.62 -10.16
C ILE A 180 5.89 -5.05 -11.11
N LYS A 181 6.14 -3.89 -11.72
CA LYS A 181 5.21 -3.31 -12.71
C LYS A 181 5.03 -4.23 -13.92
N GLN A 182 6.11 -4.82 -14.40
CA GLN A 182 6.08 -5.77 -15.52
C GLN A 182 5.23 -7.00 -15.19
N LYS A 183 5.25 -7.49 -13.95
CA LYS A 183 4.35 -8.59 -13.52
C LYS A 183 2.87 -8.20 -13.64
N PHE A 184 2.51 -6.98 -13.28
CA PHE A 184 1.13 -6.52 -13.44
C PHE A 184 0.75 -6.33 -14.92
N LYS A 185 1.67 -5.88 -15.77
CA LYS A 185 1.50 -5.81 -17.24
C LYS A 185 1.22 -7.19 -17.85
N GLY A 186 1.98 -8.21 -17.43
CA GLY A 186 1.75 -9.59 -17.84
C GLY A 186 0.40 -10.16 -17.41
N LEU A 187 -0.11 -9.75 -16.24
CA LEU A 187 -1.44 -10.17 -15.77
C LEU A 187 -2.59 -9.45 -16.49
N HIS A 188 -2.37 -8.24 -17.00
CA HIS A 188 -3.36 -7.47 -17.74
C HIS A 188 -3.53 -7.99 -19.18
N SER A 189 -2.42 -8.32 -19.85
CA SER A 189 -2.43 -8.94 -21.19
C SER A 189 -3.14 -10.30 -21.24
N LEU A 190 -3.07 -11.10 -20.17
CA LEU A 190 -3.79 -12.37 -20.07
C LEU A 190 -5.32 -12.23 -19.91
N LYS A 191 -5.86 -11.01 -19.75
CA LYS A 191 -7.32 -10.75 -19.71
C LYS A 191 -7.87 -10.24 -21.03
N THR A 192 -7.02 -9.83 -21.96
CA THR A 192 -7.38 -9.26 -23.26
C THR A 192 -7.18 -10.23 -24.44
N GLU A 193 -6.67 -11.44 -24.18
CA GLU A 193 -6.70 -12.61 -25.07
C GLU A 193 -7.93 -13.50 -24.80
#